data_AF-A0A218PE21-F1
#
_entry.id   AF-A0A218PE21-F1
#
_cell.length_a   1.000
_cell.length_b   1.000
_cell.length_c   1.000
_cell.angle_alpha   90.00
_cell.angle_beta   90.00
_cell.angle_gamma   90.00
#
_symmetry.space_group_name_H-M   'P 1'
#
loop_
_entity.id
_entity.type
_entity.pdbx_description
1 polymer ?
#
loop_
_entity_poly.entity_id
_entity_poly.type
_entity_poly.pdbx_seq_one_letter_code
_entity_poly.pdbx_strand_id
1 'polypeptide(L)'
;MYKKALVLFIFLSLSGNVLVSAGEYICGPHSNVAPYEYCNFYTGIKTGEDDAIIYVSWDALGPGMSGLPTPSMVGDYYFYFRDGKLYYLGSTLGAEELFYEFHEGLWYLSDWRAINPEGPCILKNVTPPEKIKEKLCSCGENISIKSPAYPVTLNGSKLYVSNGNVSYVIEVPDNITIPVFENVSFWATFLEKGVLIVNEPDSFLVPFDWSNITLLYYDGKSLYPLNLTEALGNCLPECREESNTLSERQNRTSSIQRPERQKGSSNFQWALLAAFIVLLLAFWRTRRK
;
A
#
# COMPACT_ATOMS: atom_id res chain seq x y z
N MET A 1 45.48 44.71 28.36
CA MET A 1 44.10 44.19 28.42
C MET A 1 43.57 43.59 27.10
N TYR A 2 44.31 43.67 25.98
CA TYR A 2 43.85 43.17 24.67
C TYR A 2 44.04 41.66 24.40
N LYS A 3 44.88 40.95 25.19
CA LYS A 3 45.14 39.51 24.96
C LYS A 3 43.97 38.59 25.35
N LYS A 4 43.08 39.02 26.24
CA LYS A 4 41.93 38.19 26.68
C LYS A 4 40.74 38.29 25.70
N ALA A 5 40.58 39.41 25.00
CA ALA A 5 39.52 39.60 24.02
C ALA A 5 39.78 38.81 22.72
N LEU A 6 41.05 38.68 22.31
CA LEU A 6 41.43 37.92 21.11
C LEU A 6 41.13 36.42 21.24
N VAL A 7 41.39 35.84 22.42
CA VAL A 7 41.13 34.41 22.67
C VAL A 7 39.64 34.11 22.70
N LEU A 8 38.82 35.02 23.25
CA LEU A 8 37.36 34.88 23.26
C LEU A 8 36.77 34.97 21.84
N PHE A 9 37.32 35.84 20.98
CA PHE A 9 36.88 35.96 19.58
C PHE A 9 37.27 34.73 18.75
N ILE A 10 38.43 34.11 19.03
CA ILE A 10 38.86 32.86 18.39
C ILE A 10 38.01 31.67 18.87
N PHE A 11 37.67 31.61 20.17
CA PHE A 11 36.77 30.57 20.69
C PHE A 11 35.32 30.72 20.20
N LEU A 12 34.82 31.95 20.04
CA LEU A 12 33.49 32.24 19.48
C LEU A 12 33.44 31.99 17.96
N SER A 13 34.54 32.19 17.23
CA SER A 13 34.62 31.86 15.80
C SER A 13 34.88 30.39 15.51
N LEU A 14 35.52 29.64 16.42
CA LEU A 14 35.63 28.18 16.32
C LEU A 14 34.34 27.43 16.73
N SER A 15 33.47 28.03 17.55
CA SER A 15 32.15 27.46 17.86
C SER A 15 31.08 27.78 16.81
N GLY A 16 31.37 28.65 15.85
CA GLY A 16 30.50 28.99 14.72
C GLY A 16 30.59 28.04 13.51
N ASN A 17 31.45 27.02 13.56
CA ASN A 17 31.64 26.05 12.47
C ASN A 17 31.26 24.62 12.89
N VAL A 18 30.12 24.45 13.57
CA VAL A 18 29.31 23.26 13.29
C VAL A 18 28.53 23.58 12.02
N LEU A 19 29.24 23.69 10.88
CA LEU A 19 28.63 23.33 9.62
C LEU A 19 28.32 21.85 9.78
N VAL A 20 27.08 21.57 10.17
CA VAL A 20 26.45 20.30 9.82
C VAL A 20 26.60 20.25 8.31
N SER A 21 27.58 19.49 7.84
CA SER A 21 27.71 19.14 6.44
C SER A 21 26.32 18.68 6.02
N ALA A 22 25.64 19.47 5.20
CA ALA A 22 24.49 19.00 4.47
C ALA A 22 25.04 17.88 3.58
N GLY A 23 24.99 16.65 4.11
CA GLY A 23 25.06 15.48 3.26
C GLY A 23 23.99 15.65 2.19
N GLU A 24 24.25 15.14 1.00
CA GLU A 24 23.20 14.92 0.02
C GLU A 24 22.24 13.88 0.61
N TYR A 25 21.32 14.32 1.46
CA TYR A 25 20.28 13.49 2.03
C TYR A 25 19.26 13.28 0.90
N ILE A 26 19.22 12.06 0.37
CA ILE A 26 18.25 11.70 -0.66
C ILE A 26 17.06 11.05 0.04
N CYS A 27 15.84 11.60 -0.12
CA CYS A 27 14.62 10.96 0.39
C CYS A 27 14.23 9.78 -0.51
N GLY A 28 14.96 8.68 -0.33
CA GLY A 28 14.90 7.50 -1.17
C GLY A 28 15.78 7.65 -2.41
N PRO A 29 15.59 6.86 -3.46
CA PRO A 29 16.41 6.91 -4.67
C PRO A 29 16.31 8.20 -5.53
N HIS A 30 15.36 9.11 -5.26
CA HIS A 30 14.96 10.12 -6.26
C HIS A 30 14.76 11.57 -5.79
N SER A 31 15.01 11.93 -4.53
CA SER A 31 14.61 13.24 -3.98
C SER A 31 15.76 13.98 -3.31
N ASN A 32 16.21 15.09 -3.92
CA ASN A 32 17.16 16.01 -3.28
C ASN A 32 16.42 16.84 -2.23
N VAL A 33 16.88 16.81 -0.98
CA VAL A 33 16.36 17.72 0.06
C VAL A 33 17.12 19.04 0.08
N ALA A 34 16.46 20.09 0.56
CA ALA A 34 17.09 21.39 0.75
C ALA A 34 18.11 21.34 1.91
N PRO A 35 19.05 22.29 1.99
CA PRO A 35 19.97 22.38 3.12
C PRO A 35 19.22 22.42 4.45
N TYR A 36 19.67 21.63 5.43
CA TYR A 36 19.08 21.47 6.77
C TYR A 36 17.77 20.69 6.85
N GLU A 37 17.31 20.13 5.73
CA GLU A 37 16.24 19.15 5.75
C GLU A 37 16.79 17.74 6.00
N TYR A 38 15.95 16.88 6.55
CA TYR A 38 16.20 15.45 6.68
C TYR A 38 14.97 14.65 6.27
N CYS A 39 15.17 13.39 5.92
CA CYS A 39 14.08 12.51 5.51
C CYS A 39 13.57 11.73 6.72
N ASN A 40 12.26 11.59 6.83
CA ASN A 40 11.65 10.68 7.79
C ASN A 40 10.78 9.68 7.03
N PHE A 41 10.95 8.39 7.33
CA PHE A 41 10.25 7.31 6.64
C PHE A 41 9.25 6.61 7.54
N TYR A 42 8.14 6.21 6.95
CA TYR A 42 7.09 5.42 7.60
C TYR A 42 6.65 4.30 6.67
N THR A 43 6.56 3.07 7.18
CA THR A 43 6.16 1.93 6.36
C THR A 43 4.73 1.54 6.66
N GLY A 44 4.01 0.94 5.71
CA GLY A 44 2.70 0.36 5.91
C GLY A 44 2.47 -0.86 5.03
N ILE A 45 1.66 -1.79 5.54
CA ILE A 45 1.41 -3.08 4.89
C ILE A 45 -0.09 -3.30 4.79
N LYS A 46 -0.56 -3.65 3.59
CA LYS A 46 -1.90 -4.18 3.34
C LYS A 46 -1.78 -5.58 2.79
N THR A 47 -2.46 -6.52 3.42
CA THR A 47 -2.41 -7.93 3.05
C THR A 47 -3.60 -8.32 2.19
N GLY A 48 -3.35 -9.20 1.23
CA GLY A 48 -4.35 -9.99 0.56
C GLY A 48 -4.50 -11.32 1.30
N GLU A 49 -4.43 -12.43 0.58
CA GLU A 49 -4.37 -13.78 1.15
C GLU A 49 -2.92 -14.16 1.51
N ASP A 50 -2.12 -14.48 0.50
CA ASP A 50 -0.71 -14.90 0.63
C ASP A 50 0.27 -13.82 0.10
N ASP A 51 -0.22 -12.64 -0.21
CA ASP A 51 0.54 -11.52 -0.77
C ASP A 51 0.22 -10.19 -0.07
N ALA A 52 0.99 -9.16 -0.36
CA ALA A 52 0.80 -7.84 0.24
C ALA A 52 1.24 -6.70 -0.67
N ILE A 53 0.66 -5.53 -0.44
CA ILE A 53 1.24 -4.25 -0.87
C ILE A 53 1.88 -3.60 0.35
N ILE A 54 3.13 -3.19 0.18
CA ILE A 54 3.94 -2.49 1.17
C ILE A 54 4.21 -1.11 0.62
N TYR A 55 3.85 -0.08 1.37
CA TYR A 55 4.21 1.29 1.02
C TYR A 55 5.20 1.86 2.03
N VAL A 56 6.13 2.66 1.54
CA VAL A 56 7.10 3.39 2.35
C VAL A 56 6.90 4.87 2.06
N SER A 57 6.18 5.52 2.96
CA SER A 57 5.95 6.95 2.96
C SER A 57 7.18 7.69 3.46
N TRP A 58 7.40 8.89 2.96
CA TRP A 58 8.50 9.73 3.38
C TRP A 58 8.15 11.21 3.37
N ASP A 59 8.71 11.91 4.35
CA ASP A 59 8.62 13.35 4.51
C ASP A 59 10.02 13.96 4.45
N ALA A 60 10.22 14.96 3.58
CA ALA A 60 11.36 15.86 3.68
C ALA A 60 11.04 16.93 4.72
N LEU A 61 11.64 16.84 5.91
CA LEU A 61 11.34 17.70 7.04
C LEU A 61 12.39 18.81 7.18
N GLY A 62 11.92 20.06 7.15
CA GLY A 62 12.74 21.25 7.39
C GLY A 62 12.39 22.00 8.68
N PRO A 63 13.16 23.04 9.04
CA PRO A 63 12.85 23.88 10.21
C PRO A 63 11.54 24.65 9.99
N GLY A 64 10.47 24.22 10.67
CA GLY A 64 9.18 24.89 10.62
C GLY A 64 9.16 26.21 11.39
N MET A 65 8.18 27.08 11.07
CA MET A 65 8.04 28.41 11.69
C MET A 65 7.81 28.37 13.22
N SER A 66 7.34 27.25 13.75
CA SER A 66 7.10 27.02 15.19
C SER A 66 8.26 26.31 15.91
N GLY A 67 9.37 26.05 15.20
CA GLY A 67 10.47 25.22 15.71
C GLY A 67 10.20 23.71 15.64
N LEU A 68 9.01 23.30 15.20
CA LEU A 68 8.69 21.89 14.89
C LEU A 68 9.09 21.56 13.44
N PRO A 69 9.59 20.35 13.17
CA PRO A 69 9.82 19.89 11.80
C PRO A 69 8.53 19.97 10.98
N THR A 70 8.60 20.57 9.79
CA THR A 70 7.46 20.68 8.87
C THR A 70 7.82 20.07 7.52
N PRO A 71 6.95 19.24 6.92
CA PRO A 71 7.22 18.64 5.63
C PRO A 71 7.22 19.70 4.53
N SER A 72 8.31 19.79 3.78
CA SER A 72 8.43 20.59 2.55
C SER A 72 8.02 19.79 1.31
N MET A 73 8.18 18.48 1.37
CA MET A 73 7.77 17.53 0.34
C MET A 73 7.41 16.20 0.99
N VAL A 74 6.44 15.51 0.40
CA VAL A 74 6.03 14.15 0.82
C VAL A 74 5.91 13.26 -0.41
N GLY A 75 6.11 11.96 -0.23
CA GLY A 75 5.91 10.96 -1.26
C GLY A 75 5.86 9.56 -0.71
N ASP A 76 5.58 8.60 -1.58
CA ASP A 76 5.49 7.19 -1.22
C ASP A 76 6.21 6.31 -2.25
N TYR A 77 6.79 5.21 -1.78
CA TYR A 77 7.26 4.10 -2.61
C TYR A 77 6.37 2.89 -2.39
N TYR A 78 5.91 2.24 -3.46
CA TYR A 78 5.03 1.08 -3.37
C TYR A 78 5.71 -0.19 -3.88
N PHE A 79 5.55 -1.27 -3.13
CA PHE A 79 6.10 -2.58 -3.42
C PHE A 79 5.00 -3.64 -3.31
N TYR A 80 5.01 -4.59 -4.24
CA TYR A 80 4.22 -5.81 -4.14
C TYR A 80 5.10 -6.92 -3.57
N PHE A 81 4.64 -7.56 -2.51
CA PHE A 81 5.27 -8.73 -1.90
C PHE A 81 4.54 -10.00 -2.34
N ARG A 82 5.30 -10.99 -2.83
CA ARG A 82 4.80 -12.34 -3.08
C ARG A 82 5.93 -13.36 -3.09
N ASP A 83 5.68 -14.53 -2.49
CA ASP A 83 6.58 -15.69 -2.49
C ASP A 83 8.02 -15.34 -2.04
N GLY A 84 8.14 -14.50 -1.01
CA GLY A 84 9.43 -14.07 -0.48
C GLY A 84 10.15 -13.02 -1.33
N LYS A 85 9.50 -12.44 -2.35
CA LYS A 85 10.08 -11.44 -3.25
C LYS A 85 9.31 -10.13 -3.18
N LEU A 86 10.04 -9.04 -3.40
CA LEU A 86 9.49 -7.70 -3.54
C LEU A 86 9.60 -7.25 -5.00
N TYR A 87 8.54 -6.60 -5.47
CA TYR A 87 8.47 -5.99 -6.79
C TYR A 87 8.07 -4.53 -6.67
N TYR A 88 8.85 -3.64 -7.27
CA TYR A 88 8.54 -2.22 -7.28
C TYR A 88 7.33 -1.92 -8.17
N LEU A 89 6.35 -1.21 -7.61
CA LEU A 89 5.11 -0.82 -8.30
C LEU A 89 5.13 0.63 -8.79
N GLY A 90 6.06 1.45 -8.28
CA GLY A 90 6.16 2.87 -8.58
C GLY A 90 6.26 3.72 -7.31
N SER A 91 6.33 5.02 -7.52
CA SER A 91 6.36 6.02 -6.46
C SER A 91 5.48 7.20 -6.81
N THR A 92 5.10 7.94 -5.78
CA THR A 92 4.31 9.17 -5.89
C THR A 92 5.12 10.34 -5.32
N LEU A 93 4.91 11.52 -5.90
CA LEU A 93 5.49 12.78 -5.43
C LEU A 93 4.35 13.79 -5.26
N GLY A 94 4.34 14.53 -4.15
CA GLY A 94 3.41 15.65 -3.97
C GLY A 94 1.99 15.27 -3.51
N ALA A 95 1.90 14.29 -2.59
CA ALA A 95 0.66 13.86 -1.92
C ALA A 95 -0.40 13.16 -2.80
N GLU A 96 -0.08 12.77 -4.05
CA GLU A 96 -0.94 11.90 -4.85
C GLU A 96 -0.72 10.44 -4.44
N GLU A 97 -1.50 9.90 -3.50
CA GLU A 97 -1.36 8.51 -3.06
C GLU A 97 -1.83 7.51 -4.15
N LEU A 98 -1.12 6.39 -4.29
CA LEU A 98 -1.63 5.22 -5.02
C LEU A 98 -2.65 4.50 -4.13
N PHE A 99 -3.91 4.43 -4.56
CA PHE A 99 -4.93 3.64 -3.86
C PHE A 99 -4.96 2.23 -4.41
N TYR A 100 -5.18 1.25 -3.54
CA TYR A 100 -5.16 -0.15 -3.90
C TYR A 100 -6.11 -1.00 -3.04
N GLU A 101 -6.74 -1.98 -3.68
CA GLU A 101 -7.71 -2.86 -3.03
C GLU A 101 -7.55 -4.30 -3.53
N PHE A 102 -7.54 -5.23 -2.58
CA PHE A 102 -7.59 -6.66 -2.86
C PHE A 102 -9.06 -7.10 -3.01
N HIS A 103 -9.41 -7.70 -4.14
CA HIS A 103 -10.76 -8.15 -4.42
C HIS A 103 -10.75 -9.40 -5.30
N GLU A 104 -11.44 -10.44 -4.85
CA GLU A 104 -11.60 -11.71 -5.60
C GLU A 104 -10.25 -12.27 -6.12
N GLY A 105 -9.21 -12.20 -5.29
CA GLY A 105 -7.88 -12.71 -5.61
C GLY A 105 -6.96 -11.71 -6.34
N LEU A 106 -7.46 -10.55 -6.78
CA LEU A 106 -6.67 -9.57 -7.54
C LEU A 106 -6.39 -8.32 -6.72
N TRP A 107 -5.19 -7.78 -6.87
CA TRP A 107 -4.90 -6.41 -6.44
C TRP A 107 -5.25 -5.45 -7.56
N TYR A 108 -6.14 -4.50 -7.28
CA TYR A 108 -6.47 -3.39 -8.18
C TYR A 108 -5.81 -2.11 -7.69
N LEU A 109 -5.28 -1.32 -8.62
CA LEU A 109 -4.60 -0.05 -8.37
C LEU A 109 -5.38 1.11 -9.00
N SER A 110 -5.34 2.29 -8.40
CA SER A 110 -6.08 3.49 -8.86
C SER A 110 -5.65 4.02 -10.22
N ASP A 111 -4.49 3.60 -10.72
CA ASP A 111 -3.97 3.95 -12.04
C ASP A 111 -4.34 2.92 -13.13
N TRP A 112 -5.44 2.19 -12.93
CA TRP A 112 -6.01 1.23 -13.89
C TRP A 112 -5.13 0.01 -14.17
N ARG A 113 -4.27 -0.33 -13.22
CA ARG A 113 -3.48 -1.57 -13.21
C ARG A 113 -4.11 -2.60 -12.27
N ALA A 114 -3.85 -3.86 -12.54
CA ALA A 114 -4.08 -4.94 -11.59
C ALA A 114 -2.90 -5.91 -11.56
N ILE A 115 -2.72 -6.63 -10.46
CA ILE A 115 -1.66 -7.66 -10.32
C ILE A 115 -2.31 -9.04 -10.42
N ASN A 116 -1.77 -9.89 -11.30
CA ASN A 116 -2.32 -11.21 -11.56
C ASN A 116 -2.14 -12.17 -10.35
N PRO A 117 -3.21 -12.85 -9.88
CA PRO A 117 -3.12 -13.85 -8.81
C PRO A 117 -2.32 -15.10 -9.16
N GLU A 118 -2.20 -15.46 -10.44
CA GLU A 118 -1.58 -16.71 -10.87
C GLU A 118 -0.07 -16.59 -11.10
N GLY A 119 0.46 -15.36 -11.12
CA GLY A 119 1.89 -15.10 -11.25
C GLY A 119 2.19 -13.61 -11.18
N PRO A 120 3.39 -13.22 -10.71
CA PRO A 120 3.73 -11.82 -10.48
C PRO A 120 3.89 -11.09 -11.82
N CYS A 121 2.79 -10.56 -12.36
CA CYS A 121 2.75 -9.70 -13.54
C CYS A 121 1.64 -8.66 -13.44
N ILE A 122 1.80 -7.56 -14.18
CA ILE A 122 0.83 -6.45 -14.24
C ILE A 122 -0.09 -6.61 -15.46
N LEU A 123 -1.39 -6.50 -15.19
CA LEU A 123 -2.44 -6.24 -16.18
C LEU A 123 -2.67 -4.72 -16.27
N LYS A 124 -2.71 -4.18 -17.49
CA LYS A 124 -2.93 -2.75 -17.75
C LYS A 124 -4.34 -2.49 -18.28
N ASN A 125 -4.81 -1.25 -18.15
CA ASN A 125 -6.12 -0.78 -18.63
C ASN A 125 -7.28 -1.63 -18.09
N VAL A 126 -7.16 -2.08 -16.85
CA VAL A 126 -8.17 -2.90 -16.19
C VAL A 126 -9.27 -1.98 -15.67
N THR A 127 -10.52 -2.31 -15.97
CA THR A 127 -11.67 -1.66 -15.34
C THR A 127 -11.95 -2.35 -14.00
N PRO A 128 -11.83 -1.65 -12.85
CA PRO A 128 -12.12 -2.25 -11.56
C PRO A 128 -13.60 -2.64 -11.44
N PRO A 129 -13.93 -3.71 -10.68
CA PRO A 129 -15.30 -4.04 -10.31
C PRO A 129 -16.01 -2.87 -9.62
N GLU A 130 -17.29 -2.67 -9.94
CA GLU A 130 -18.06 -1.51 -9.42
C GLU A 130 -18.09 -1.47 -7.88
N LYS A 131 -18.02 -2.63 -7.21
CA LYS A 131 -18.00 -2.77 -5.75
C LYS A 131 -16.77 -2.13 -5.07
N ILE A 132 -15.65 -2.01 -5.78
CA ILE A 132 -14.39 -1.50 -5.21
C ILE A 132 -13.95 -0.18 -5.85
N LYS A 133 -14.67 0.29 -6.86
CA LYS A 133 -14.34 1.48 -7.62
C LYS A 133 -14.25 2.73 -6.75
N GLU A 134 -15.17 2.89 -5.79
CA GLU A 134 -15.14 4.00 -4.83
C GLU A 134 -13.89 3.96 -3.93
N LYS A 135 -13.38 2.77 -3.60
CA LYS A 135 -12.13 2.63 -2.82
C LYS A 135 -10.88 3.01 -3.60
N LEU A 136 -10.96 3.00 -4.93
CA LEU A 136 -9.86 3.33 -5.85
C LEU A 136 -9.97 4.76 -6.39
N CYS A 137 -11.13 5.41 -6.24
CA CYS A 137 -11.38 6.80 -6.63
C CYS A 137 -11.46 7.66 -5.37
N SER A 138 -10.31 8.03 -4.81
CA SER A 138 -10.26 8.78 -3.56
C SER A 138 -11.03 10.10 -3.62
N CYS A 139 -12.18 10.12 -2.94
CA CYS A 139 -13.02 11.29 -2.68
C CYS A 139 -13.75 11.05 -1.35
N GLY A 140 -13.03 11.12 -0.22
CA GLY A 140 -13.65 11.60 1.02
C GLY A 140 -13.72 10.66 2.23
N GLU A 141 -13.18 9.44 2.19
CA GLU A 141 -13.11 8.62 3.40
C GLU A 141 -11.69 8.14 3.66
N ASN A 142 -11.24 8.28 4.92
CA ASN A 142 -10.02 7.69 5.45
C ASN A 142 -10.16 6.16 5.40
N ILE A 143 -9.99 5.57 4.21
CA ILE A 143 -9.93 4.14 4.05
C ILE A 143 -8.65 3.72 4.76
N SER A 144 -8.75 2.88 5.80
CA SER A 144 -7.57 2.27 6.42
C SER A 144 -6.80 1.52 5.34
N ILE A 145 -5.72 2.12 4.86
CA ILE A 145 -4.87 1.57 3.80
C ILE A 145 -4.07 0.38 4.35
N LYS A 146 -3.98 0.22 5.66
CA LYS A 146 -3.21 -0.85 6.30
C LYS A 146 -4.09 -1.97 6.84
N SER A 147 -3.53 -3.17 6.82
CA SER A 147 -4.02 -4.31 7.60
C SER A 147 -3.69 -4.13 9.09
N PRO A 148 -4.37 -4.87 9.99
CA PRO A 148 -4.04 -4.87 11.41
C PRO A 148 -2.57 -5.26 11.65
N ALA A 149 -1.87 -4.42 12.41
CA ALA A 149 -0.50 -4.63 12.83
C ALA A 149 -0.46 -5.07 14.31
N TYR A 150 0.44 -6.00 14.63
CA TYR A 150 0.58 -6.60 15.95
C TYR A 150 2.00 -6.38 16.49
N PRO A 151 2.19 -6.09 17.78
CA PRO A 151 3.50 -5.83 18.33
C PRO A 151 4.40 -7.06 18.26
N VAL A 152 5.68 -6.84 17.99
CA VAL A 152 6.72 -7.88 17.98
C VAL A 152 7.76 -7.58 19.04
N THR A 153 8.06 -8.57 19.87
CA THR A 153 9.12 -8.44 20.87
C THR A 153 10.37 -9.18 20.40
N LEU A 154 11.50 -8.48 20.35
CA LEU A 154 12.81 -9.10 20.19
C LEU A 154 13.42 -9.36 21.58
N ASN A 155 13.73 -10.61 21.89
CA ASN A 155 14.43 -10.98 23.12
C ASN A 155 15.56 -11.96 22.81
N GLY A 156 16.80 -11.47 22.89
CA GLY A 156 17.97 -12.19 22.42
C GLY A 156 17.90 -12.45 20.91
N SER A 157 18.05 -13.72 20.52
CA SER A 157 17.96 -14.17 19.13
C SER A 157 16.54 -14.59 18.72
N LYS A 158 15.49 -14.17 19.44
CA LYS A 158 14.11 -14.62 19.18
C LYS A 158 13.14 -13.47 19.01
N LEU A 159 12.34 -13.52 17.95
CA LEU A 159 11.18 -12.67 17.74
C LEU A 159 9.93 -13.39 18.21
N TYR A 160 9.12 -12.70 19.02
CA TYR A 160 7.84 -13.18 19.53
C TYR A 160 6.73 -12.39 18.87
N VAL A 161 5.84 -13.10 18.18
CA VAL A 161 4.76 -12.49 17.40
C VAL A 161 3.46 -13.20 17.71
N SER A 162 2.37 -12.46 17.93
CA SER A 162 1.05 -13.04 18.13
C SER A 162 -0.06 -12.08 17.69
N ASN A 163 -1.08 -12.64 17.03
CA ASN A 163 -2.34 -11.93 16.78
C ASN A 163 -3.47 -12.36 17.75
N GLY A 164 -3.14 -13.11 18.80
CA GLY A 164 -4.09 -13.67 19.76
C GLY A 164 -4.64 -15.06 19.40
N ASN A 165 -4.69 -15.40 18.10
CA ASN A 165 -5.12 -16.72 17.62
C ASN A 165 -3.92 -17.60 17.21
N VAL A 166 -2.95 -16.99 16.53
CA VAL A 166 -1.71 -17.61 16.05
C VAL A 166 -0.54 -16.91 16.71
N SER A 167 0.44 -17.69 17.14
CA SER A 167 1.64 -17.20 17.78
C SER A 167 2.86 -17.90 17.21
N TYR A 168 3.91 -17.12 16.93
CA TYR A 168 5.20 -17.60 16.47
C TYR A 168 6.30 -17.21 17.45
N VAL A 169 7.22 -18.14 17.68
CA VAL A 169 8.52 -17.88 18.27
C VAL A 169 9.55 -18.15 17.19
N ILE A 170 10.13 -17.09 16.65
CA ILE A 170 10.97 -17.13 15.45
C ILE A 170 12.41 -16.96 15.88
N GLU A 171 13.25 -17.97 15.65
CA GLU A 171 14.69 -17.84 15.81
C GLU A 171 15.26 -16.95 14.71
N VAL A 172 16.04 -15.95 15.10
CA VAL A 172 16.80 -15.08 14.20
C VAL A 172 18.11 -15.80 13.86
N PRO A 173 18.32 -16.18 12.59
CA PRO A 173 19.55 -16.81 12.15
C PRO A 173 20.79 -15.93 12.37
N ASP A 174 21.95 -16.54 12.63
CA ASP A 174 23.21 -15.81 12.91
C ASP A 174 23.70 -14.91 11.76
N ASN A 175 23.22 -15.13 10.52
CA ASN A 175 23.55 -14.31 9.36
C ASN A 175 22.62 -13.10 9.17
N ILE A 176 21.59 -12.94 10.01
CA ILE A 176 20.66 -11.81 9.99
C ILE A 176 20.93 -10.93 11.22
N THR A 177 21.36 -9.70 10.96
CA THR A 177 21.47 -8.67 11.99
C THR A 177 20.22 -7.82 11.97
N ILE A 178 19.49 -7.77 13.08
CA ILE A 178 18.33 -6.89 13.26
C ILE A 178 18.80 -5.67 14.06
N PRO A 179 18.87 -4.47 13.45
CA PRO A 179 19.26 -3.28 14.17
C PRO A 179 18.17 -2.92 15.20
N VAL A 180 18.60 -2.58 16.41
CA VAL A 180 17.72 -2.15 17.50
C VAL A 180 18.00 -0.68 17.78
N PHE A 181 16.99 0.16 17.59
CA PHE A 181 17.07 1.60 17.83
C PHE A 181 16.16 1.97 19.01
N GLU A 182 16.55 3.02 19.74
CA GLU A 182 15.64 3.61 20.73
C GLU A 182 14.44 4.26 20.03
N ASN A 183 13.25 4.17 20.63
CA ASN A 183 12.01 4.75 20.11
C ASN A 183 11.55 4.21 18.74
N VAL A 184 11.95 2.97 18.43
CA VAL A 184 11.53 2.24 17.23
C VAL A 184 11.01 0.88 17.68
N SER A 185 9.79 0.55 17.25
CA SER A 185 9.12 -0.69 17.60
C SER A 185 8.97 -1.60 16.38
N PHE A 186 8.95 -2.91 16.60
CA PHE A 186 8.65 -3.88 15.55
C PHE A 186 7.16 -4.23 15.56
N TRP A 187 6.60 -4.31 14.36
CA TRP A 187 5.21 -4.62 14.09
C TRP A 187 5.10 -5.73 13.07
N ALA A 188 4.11 -6.59 13.23
CA ALA A 188 3.86 -7.75 12.40
C ALA A 188 2.50 -7.64 11.74
N THR A 189 2.43 -8.00 10.47
CA THR A 189 1.18 -8.20 9.73
C THR A 189 1.14 -9.64 9.24
N PHE A 190 0.07 -10.35 9.62
CA PHE A 190 -0.07 -11.77 9.30
C PHE A 190 -0.60 -11.95 7.86
N LEU A 191 0.02 -12.86 7.13
CA LEU A 191 -0.49 -13.42 5.88
C LEU A 191 -1.24 -14.71 6.21
N GLU A 192 -1.95 -15.30 5.23
CA GLU A 192 -2.49 -16.64 5.41
C GLU A 192 -1.35 -17.65 5.67
N LYS A 193 -0.24 -17.55 4.92
CA LYS A 193 0.98 -18.34 5.13
C LYS A 193 2.19 -17.48 5.50
N GLY A 194 2.26 -17.12 6.78
CA GLY A 194 3.44 -16.52 7.39
C GLY A 194 3.17 -15.14 7.99
N VAL A 195 4.24 -14.35 8.14
CA VAL A 195 4.16 -13.02 8.72
C VAL A 195 5.20 -12.09 8.12
N LEU A 196 4.79 -10.85 7.83
CA LEU A 196 5.67 -9.74 7.50
C LEU A 196 5.93 -8.94 8.77
N ILE A 197 7.20 -8.64 9.06
CA ILE A 197 7.62 -7.89 10.23
C ILE A 197 8.36 -6.65 9.75
N VAL A 198 7.98 -5.48 10.26
CA VAL A 198 8.59 -4.20 9.92
C VAL A 198 8.88 -3.42 11.18
N ASN A 199 9.93 -2.60 11.17
CA ASN A 199 10.14 -1.61 12.23
C ASN A 199 9.55 -0.25 11.82
N GLU A 200 8.98 0.44 12.81
CA GLU A 200 8.42 1.77 12.63
C GLU A 200 8.83 2.66 13.82
N PRO A 201 9.10 3.95 13.60
CA PRO A 201 9.34 4.88 14.70
C PRO A 201 8.08 5.05 15.55
N ASP A 202 8.24 5.14 16.87
CA ASP A 202 7.12 5.30 17.82
C ASP A 202 6.37 6.64 17.66
N SER A 203 7.00 7.60 16.98
CA SER A 203 6.45 8.93 16.69
C SER A 203 7.04 9.49 15.41
N PHE A 204 6.26 10.28 14.67
CA PHE A 204 6.70 11.00 13.47
C PHE A 204 7.82 12.02 13.74
N LEU A 205 8.11 12.32 15.01
CA LEU A 205 9.20 13.21 15.42
C LEU A 205 10.55 12.50 15.57
N VAL A 206 10.59 11.17 15.54
CA VAL A 206 11.83 10.40 15.59
C VAL A 206 12.39 10.34 14.17
N PRO A 207 13.58 10.91 13.89
CA PRO A 207 14.20 10.78 12.58
C PRO A 207 14.47 9.32 12.25
N PHE A 208 13.99 8.87 11.10
CA PHE A 208 14.06 7.48 10.70
C PHE A 208 14.39 7.38 9.22
N ASP A 209 15.66 7.07 8.91
CA ASP A 209 16.19 7.04 7.55
C ASP A 209 15.84 5.75 6.79
N TRP A 210 15.94 5.78 5.46
CA TRP A 210 15.72 4.62 4.59
C TRP A 210 16.57 3.40 4.99
N SER A 211 17.83 3.61 5.36
CA SER A 211 18.73 2.53 5.81
C SER A 211 18.32 1.87 7.12
N ASN A 212 17.42 2.50 7.87
CA ASN A 212 16.97 2.02 9.16
C ASN A 212 15.73 1.14 9.03
N ILE A 213 15.04 1.21 7.88
CA ILE A 213 13.89 0.37 7.59
C ILE A 213 14.35 -1.10 7.49
N THR A 214 13.80 -1.90 8.38
CA THR A 214 13.98 -3.34 8.45
C THR A 214 12.65 -3.99 8.10
N LEU A 215 12.64 -4.77 7.03
CA LEU A 215 11.51 -5.56 6.61
C LEU A 215 11.92 -7.03 6.55
N LEU A 216 11.18 -7.89 7.23
CA LEU A 216 11.44 -9.32 7.34
C LEU A 216 10.20 -10.10 6.95
N TYR A 217 10.40 -11.29 6.37
CA TYR A 217 9.35 -12.26 6.09
C TYR A 217 9.66 -13.58 6.77
N TYR A 218 8.70 -14.11 7.51
CA TYR A 218 8.77 -15.45 8.07
C TYR A 218 7.70 -16.34 7.42
N ASP A 219 8.13 -17.41 6.76
CA ASP A 219 7.28 -18.32 5.98
C ASP A 219 6.65 -19.45 6.83
N GLY A 220 6.83 -19.42 8.15
CA GLY A 220 6.47 -20.51 9.06
C GLY A 220 7.62 -21.49 9.37
N LYS A 221 8.78 -21.33 8.73
CA LYS A 221 9.97 -22.17 8.94
C LYS A 221 11.25 -21.35 9.08
N SER A 222 11.43 -20.33 8.26
CA SER A 222 12.67 -19.56 8.13
C SER A 222 12.35 -18.07 8.02
N LEU A 223 13.26 -17.26 8.58
CA LEU A 223 13.18 -15.80 8.55
C LEU A 223 14.08 -15.27 7.43
N TYR A 224 13.54 -14.38 6.61
CA TYR A 224 14.20 -13.81 5.45
C TYR A 224 14.20 -12.28 5.54
N PRO A 225 15.34 -11.61 5.35
CA PRO A 225 15.36 -10.17 5.18
C PRO A 225 14.86 -9.81 3.77
N LEU A 226 13.97 -8.83 3.69
CA LEU A 226 13.50 -8.28 2.43
C LEU A 226 14.20 -6.95 2.16
N ASN A 227 14.83 -6.83 0.98
CA ASN A 227 15.63 -5.66 0.63
C ASN A 227 14.83 -4.69 -0.27
N LEU A 228 14.38 -3.58 0.31
CA LEU A 228 13.65 -2.54 -0.40
C LEU A 228 14.50 -1.88 -1.48
N THR A 229 15.78 -1.63 -1.21
CA THR A 229 16.70 -0.98 -2.16
C THR A 229 16.91 -1.85 -3.40
N GLU A 230 17.09 -3.15 -3.21
CA GLU A 230 17.20 -4.12 -4.32
C GLU A 230 15.89 -4.22 -5.10
N ALA A 231 14.75 -4.16 -4.40
CA ALA A 231 13.42 -4.24 -5.01
C ALA A 231 13.13 -3.09 -5.98
N LEU A 232 13.72 -1.91 -5.79
CA LEU A 232 13.59 -0.77 -6.72
C LEU A 232 14.01 -1.10 -8.15
N GLY A 233 14.97 -2.03 -8.32
CA GLY A 233 15.40 -2.51 -9.64
C GLY A 233 14.49 -3.59 -10.25
N ASN A 234 13.52 -4.10 -9.48
CA ASN A 234 12.72 -5.26 -9.82
C ASN A 234 11.25 -4.88 -10.04
N CYS A 235 10.90 -4.44 -11.24
CA CYS A 235 9.49 -4.21 -11.59
C CYS A 235 8.79 -5.51 -11.97
N LEU A 236 7.47 -5.56 -11.75
CA LEU A 236 6.63 -6.63 -12.30
C LEU A 236 6.63 -6.56 -13.85
N PRO A 237 6.81 -7.68 -14.55
CA PRO A 237 6.63 -7.72 -15.99
C PRO A 237 5.15 -7.51 -16.35
N GLU A 238 4.87 -7.08 -17.57
CA GLU A 238 3.51 -7.15 -18.11
C GLU A 238 3.10 -8.61 -18.30
N CYS A 239 1.85 -8.92 -17.95
CA CYS A 239 1.32 -10.25 -18.20
C CYS A 239 1.34 -10.53 -19.70
N ARG A 240 1.82 -11.71 -20.09
CA ARG A 240 1.66 -12.17 -21.47
C ARG A 240 0.16 -12.30 -21.71
N GLU A 241 -0.36 -11.57 -22.68
CA GLU A 241 -1.66 -11.90 -23.24
C GLU A 241 -1.55 -13.34 -23.73
N GLU A 242 -2.25 -14.27 -23.09
CA GLU A 242 -2.55 -15.53 -23.75
C GLU A 242 -3.37 -15.16 -24.98
N SER A 243 -2.70 -15.07 -26.13
CA SER A 243 -3.38 -14.99 -27.42
C SER A 243 -4.29 -16.22 -27.50
N ASN A 244 -5.60 -15.97 -27.38
CA ASN A 244 -6.70 -16.91 -27.60
C ASN A 244 -6.89 -18.02 -26.55
N THR A 245 -7.53 -17.73 -25.40
CA THR A 245 -8.50 -18.70 -24.80
C THR A 245 -9.51 -18.15 -23.78
N LEU A 246 -9.60 -16.84 -23.51
CA LEU A 246 -10.68 -16.30 -22.65
C LEU A 246 -12.04 -16.19 -23.36
N SER A 247 -12.06 -16.18 -24.70
CA SER A 247 -13.30 -16.27 -25.50
C SER A 247 -13.88 -17.69 -25.56
N GLU A 248 -13.08 -18.75 -25.37
CA GLU A 248 -13.55 -20.14 -25.43
C GLU A 248 -14.01 -20.70 -24.08
N ARG A 249 -13.53 -20.16 -22.95
CA ARG A 249 -14.05 -20.55 -21.62
C ARG A 249 -15.42 -19.96 -21.30
N GLN A 250 -15.81 -18.83 -21.89
CA GLN A 250 -17.20 -18.33 -21.81
C GLN A 250 -18.17 -19.08 -22.77
N ASN A 251 -17.66 -19.71 -23.83
CA ASN A 251 -18.48 -20.47 -24.79
C ASN A 251 -18.57 -21.98 -24.50
N ARG A 252 -17.73 -22.54 -23.62
CA ARG A 252 -17.89 -23.94 -23.16
C ARG A 252 -18.90 -24.12 -22.03
N THR A 253 -19.24 -23.06 -21.29
CA THR A 253 -20.29 -23.11 -20.27
C THR A 253 -21.70 -22.95 -20.85
N SER A 254 -21.84 -22.62 -22.14
CA SER A 254 -23.13 -22.44 -22.82
C SER A 254 -23.56 -23.61 -23.70
N SER A 255 -22.79 -24.71 -23.78
CA SER A 255 -23.10 -25.84 -24.67
C SER A 255 -23.55 -27.14 -23.99
N ILE A 256 -23.75 -27.17 -22.67
CA ILE A 256 -24.32 -28.34 -21.98
C ILE A 256 -25.53 -27.92 -21.13
N GLN A 257 -26.68 -27.77 -21.81
CA GLN A 257 -28.01 -28.30 -21.41
C GLN A 257 -29.15 -27.58 -22.13
N ARG A 258 -29.72 -28.25 -23.13
CA ARG A 258 -31.18 -28.38 -23.31
C ARG A 258 -31.48 -29.88 -23.31
N PRO A 259 -32.63 -30.34 -22.81
CA PRO A 259 -33.98 -29.77 -22.95
C PRO A 259 -34.62 -29.51 -21.56
N GLU A 260 -35.80 -28.94 -21.32
CA GLU A 260 -37.09 -28.88 -22.03
C GLU A 260 -37.98 -27.78 -21.37
N ARG A 261 -39.15 -27.50 -21.96
CA ARG A 261 -40.10 -26.40 -21.69
C ARG A 261 -40.72 -26.30 -20.29
N GLN A 262 -40.99 -25.06 -19.83
CA GLN A 262 -42.32 -24.54 -19.42
C GLN A 262 -42.26 -22.99 -19.25
N LYS A 263 -42.90 -22.20 -20.13
CA LYS A 263 -44.24 -21.57 -20.00
C LYS A 263 -44.34 -20.50 -18.90
N GLY A 264 -44.36 -19.21 -19.31
CA GLY A 264 -44.94 -18.14 -18.49
C GLY A 264 -44.26 -16.77 -18.56
N SER A 265 -44.53 -15.97 -19.60
CA SER A 265 -44.46 -14.50 -19.49
C SER A 265 -45.27 -13.84 -20.60
N SER A 266 -46.60 -13.91 -20.47
CA SER A 266 -47.53 -13.07 -21.23
C SER A 266 -48.29 -12.08 -20.35
N ASN A 267 -48.07 -12.06 -19.03
CA ASN A 267 -48.93 -11.31 -18.10
C ASN A 267 -48.57 -9.82 -17.96
N PHE A 268 -47.42 -9.37 -18.46
CA PHE A 268 -47.03 -7.95 -18.36
C PHE A 268 -47.66 -7.09 -19.47
N GLN A 269 -47.86 -7.66 -20.67
CA GLN A 269 -48.46 -6.91 -21.79
C GLN A 269 -49.99 -6.76 -21.66
N TRP A 270 -50.69 -7.72 -21.05
CA TRP A 270 -52.14 -7.60 -20.79
C TRP A 270 -52.47 -6.61 -19.66
N ALA A 271 -51.60 -6.49 -18.65
CA ALA A 271 -51.78 -5.52 -17.56
C ALA A 271 -51.66 -4.06 -18.05
N LEU A 272 -50.69 -3.80 -18.94
CA LEU A 272 -50.53 -2.48 -19.57
C LEU A 272 -51.68 -2.15 -20.53
N LEU A 273 -52.19 -3.13 -21.29
CA LEU A 273 -53.32 -2.94 -22.19
C LEU A 273 -54.63 -2.64 -21.42
N ALA A 274 -54.86 -3.33 -20.30
CA ALA A 274 -56.03 -3.11 -19.45
C ALA A 274 -56.02 -1.73 -18.77
N ALA A 275 -54.86 -1.28 -18.30
CA ALA A 275 -54.71 0.06 -17.71
C ALA A 275 -54.97 1.18 -18.73
N PHE A 276 -54.55 0.98 -19.98
CA PHE A 276 -54.76 1.95 -21.06
C PHE A 276 -56.23 2.06 -21.48
N ILE A 277 -56.97 0.94 -21.50
CA ILE A 277 -58.40 0.92 -21.84
C ILE A 277 -59.25 1.61 -20.76
N VAL A 278 -58.91 1.44 -19.47
CA VAL A 278 -59.61 2.12 -18.36
C VAL A 278 -59.40 3.63 -18.41
N LEU A 279 -58.20 4.10 -18.75
CA LEU A 279 -57.91 5.53 -18.93
C LEU A 279 -58.65 6.15 -20.11
N LEU A 280 -58.76 5.43 -21.24
CA LEU A 280 -59.53 5.88 -22.41
C LEU A 280 -61.03 5.99 -22.12
N LEU A 281 -61.60 5.03 -21.38
CA LEU A 281 -63.02 5.06 -21.01
C LEU A 281 -63.33 6.17 -19.98
N ALA A 282 -62.41 6.47 -19.06
CA ALA A 282 -62.54 7.59 -18.13
C ALA A 282 -62.50 8.95 -18.86
N PHE A 283 -61.61 9.10 -19.84
CA PHE A 283 -61.48 10.32 -20.64
C PHE A 283 -62.68 10.55 -21.59
N TRP A 284 -63.31 9.48 -22.07
CA TRP A 284 -64.50 9.59 -22.92
C TRP A 284 -65.76 9.97 -22.12
N ARG A 285 -65.83 9.55 -20.84
CA ARG A 285 -66.96 9.85 -19.95
C ARG A 285 -67.00 11.31 -19.46
N THR A 286 -65.85 11.98 -19.40
CA THR A 286 -65.74 13.39 -19.01
C THR A 286 -65.99 14.36 -20.17
N ARG A 287 -66.00 13.90 -21.43
CA ARG A 287 -66.32 14.72 -22.62
C ARG A 287 -67.78 14.67 -23.08
N ARG A 288 -68.66 13.95 -22.37
CA ARG A 288 -70.12 13.85 -22.66
C ARG A 288 -71.02 14.46 -21.59
N LYS A 289 -70.50 15.37 -20.76
CA LYS A 289 -71.32 16.27 -19.94
C LYS A 289 -71.07 17.71 -20.37
#